data_AF-A0A1S3F0S6-F1
#
_entry.id   AF-A0A1S3F0S6-F1
#
_cell.length_a   1.000
_cell.length_b   1.000
_cell.length_c   1.000
_cell.angle_alpha   90.00
_cell.angle_beta   90.00
_cell.angle_gamma   90.00
#
_symmetry.space_group_name_H-M   'P 1'
#
loop_
_entity.id
_entity.type
_entity.pdbx_description
1 polymer ?
#
loop_
_entity_poly.entity_id
_entity_poly.type
_entity_poly.pdbx_seq_one_letter_code
_entity_poly.pdbx_strand_id
1 'polypeptide(L)'
;MSWALVLWLLELCALLLALLLLLRFLRADCDLTLMWAEWQGRRPEWELTDMVVWVTGASSGIGEELVYQLSKLGVSLVLSARRVHELERVKRRCLENGNLKEKDILVLPLDLTDRNSHEVATKTVLQEFGFGNIVEFITLLVPLGTPNEHEEMVGNEGDQSHKMATSRCVQLMLISMANDLKEVWIGDHPYLLAAYICQYMPTFGWWLVKKFSKRRIENFKKGVDADSSYFKVWKRKHD
;
A
#
# COMPACT_ATOMS: atom_id res chain seq x y z
N MET A 1 -26.65 16.34 -42.12
CA MET A 1 -26.56 16.50 -40.65
C MET A 1 -26.14 17.92 -40.37
N SER A 2 -26.88 18.68 -39.57
CA SER A 2 -26.47 20.04 -39.21
C SER A 2 -25.27 19.97 -38.25
N TRP A 3 -24.28 20.83 -38.46
CA TRP A 3 -23.11 20.95 -37.57
C TRP A 3 -23.49 21.15 -36.10
N ALA A 4 -24.64 21.78 -35.84
CA ALA A 4 -25.21 21.90 -34.51
C ALA A 4 -25.45 20.53 -33.83
N LEU A 5 -26.05 19.55 -34.52
CA LEU A 5 -26.29 18.22 -33.94
C LEU A 5 -24.98 17.50 -33.61
N VAL A 6 -23.95 17.69 -34.43
CA VAL A 6 -22.61 17.13 -34.18
C VAL A 6 -21.98 17.78 -32.95
N LEU A 7 -22.09 19.10 -32.79
CA LEU A 7 -21.59 19.81 -31.60
C LEU A 7 -22.31 19.39 -30.32
N TRP A 8 -23.64 19.31 -30.34
CA TRP A 8 -24.43 18.82 -29.20
C TRP A 8 -24.07 17.37 -28.82
N LEU A 9 -23.84 16.51 -29.83
CA LEU A 9 -23.41 15.13 -29.59
C LEU A 9 -22.01 15.06 -28.96
N LEU A 10 -21.06 15.86 -29.46
CA LEU A 10 -19.70 15.93 -28.89
C LEU A 10 -19.71 16.44 -27.45
N GLU A 11 -20.52 17.46 -27.15
CA GLU A 11 -20.67 18.01 -25.80
C GLU A 11 -21.29 16.98 -24.85
N LEU A 12 -22.35 16.28 -25.27
CA LEU A 12 -22.95 15.20 -24.51
C LEU A 12 -21.93 14.07 -24.23
N CYS A 13 -21.16 13.67 -25.25
CA CYS A 13 -20.09 12.67 -25.09
C CYS A 13 -19.02 13.13 -24.10
N ALA A 14 -18.61 14.40 -24.15
CA ALA A 14 -17.64 14.97 -23.21
C ALA A 14 -18.17 14.98 -21.77
N LEU A 15 -19.44 15.35 -21.56
CA LEU A 15 -20.08 15.33 -20.25
C LEU A 15 -20.24 13.90 -19.70
N LEU A 16 -20.60 12.94 -20.55
CA LEU A 16 -20.67 11.52 -20.17
C LEU A 16 -19.29 10.98 -19.79
N LEU A 17 -18.25 11.30 -20.56
CA LEU A 17 -16.86 10.95 -20.23
C LEU A 17 -16.43 11.57 -18.91
N ALA A 18 -16.73 12.85 -18.68
CA ALA A 18 -16.41 13.54 -17.43
C ALA A 18 -17.13 12.89 -16.23
N LEU A 19 -18.40 12.50 -16.38
CA LEU A 19 -19.14 11.80 -15.35
C LEU A 19 -18.54 10.42 -15.06
N LEU A 20 -18.15 9.67 -16.09
CA LEU A 20 -17.48 8.37 -15.92
C LEU A 20 -16.13 8.51 -15.21
N LEU A 21 -15.33 9.51 -15.57
CA LEU A 21 -14.06 9.81 -14.89
C LEU A 21 -14.29 10.22 -13.44
N LEU A 22 -15.31 11.02 -13.15
CA LEU A 22 -15.67 11.42 -11.79
C LEU A 22 -16.11 10.21 -10.95
N LEU A 23 -16.96 9.33 -11.51
CA LEU A 23 -17.38 8.10 -10.82
C LEU A 23 -16.21 7.14 -10.58
N ARG A 24 -15.28 7.05 -11.54
CA ARG A 24 -14.04 6.26 -11.40
C ARG A 24 -13.14 6.85 -10.32
N PHE A 25 -12.98 8.16 -10.28
CA PHE A 25 -12.23 8.86 -9.24
C PHE A 25 -12.84 8.66 -7.85
N LEU A 26 -14.16 8.78 -7.71
CA LEU A 26 -14.86 8.58 -6.42
C LEU A 26 -14.79 7.14 -5.90
N ARG A 27 -14.55 6.16 -6.78
CA ARG A 27 -14.34 4.74 -6.43
C ARG A 27 -12.87 4.35 -6.41
N ALA A 28 -11.95 5.29 -6.65
CA ALA A 28 -10.53 4.99 -6.70
C ALA A 28 -10.01 4.67 -5.29
N ASP A 29 -9.32 3.54 -5.20
CA ASP A 29 -8.58 3.06 -4.03
C ASP A 29 -7.07 3.40 -4.13
N CYS A 30 -6.65 3.99 -5.24
CA CYS A 30 -5.30 4.46 -5.49
C CYS A 30 -5.26 5.65 -6.44
N ASP A 31 -4.08 6.25 -6.61
CA ASP A 31 -3.90 7.31 -7.58
C ASP A 31 -4.26 6.89 -9.02
N LEU A 32 -4.54 7.88 -9.87
CA LEU A 32 -4.99 7.63 -11.23
C LEU A 32 -3.93 6.93 -12.09
N THR A 33 -2.64 7.14 -11.78
CA THR A 33 -1.52 6.53 -12.50
C THR A 33 -1.47 5.03 -12.22
N LEU A 34 -1.64 4.64 -10.97
CA LEU A 34 -1.68 3.26 -10.51
C LEU A 34 -2.98 2.58 -10.97
N MET A 35 -4.12 3.27 -10.93
CA MET A 35 -5.36 2.75 -11.54
C MET A 35 -5.20 2.49 -13.04
N TRP A 36 -4.41 3.32 -13.73
CA TRP A 36 -4.12 3.11 -15.15
C TRP A 36 -3.17 1.92 -15.35
N ALA A 37 -2.12 1.84 -14.56
CA ALA A 37 -1.18 0.72 -14.56
C ALA A 37 -1.85 -0.62 -14.20
N GLU A 38 -2.82 -0.61 -13.28
CA GLU A 38 -3.64 -1.78 -12.99
C GLU A 38 -4.48 -2.21 -14.21
N TRP A 39 -5.02 -1.23 -14.94
CA TRP A 39 -5.93 -1.53 -16.04
C TRP A 39 -5.21 -1.97 -17.33
N GLN A 40 -4.09 -1.34 -17.67
CA GLN A 40 -3.39 -1.56 -18.95
C GLN A 40 -1.88 -1.79 -18.80
N GLY A 41 -1.36 -1.78 -17.59
CA GLY A 41 0.06 -1.94 -17.33
C GLY A 41 0.54 -3.38 -17.45
N ARG A 42 1.82 -3.56 -17.11
CA ARG A 42 2.49 -4.85 -17.09
C ARG A 42 2.03 -5.67 -15.89
N ARG A 43 2.02 -6.99 -16.08
CA ARG A 43 1.61 -7.92 -15.03
C ARG A 43 2.80 -8.22 -14.10
N PRO A 44 2.60 -8.17 -12.77
CA PRO A 44 3.69 -8.45 -11.82
C PRO A 44 4.21 -9.88 -11.92
N GLU A 45 3.37 -10.83 -12.34
CA GLU A 45 3.74 -12.24 -12.51
C GLU A 45 4.84 -12.49 -13.53
N TRP A 46 5.01 -11.61 -14.52
CA TRP A 46 6.01 -11.79 -15.59
C TRP A 46 7.22 -10.86 -15.43
N GLU A 47 7.00 -9.66 -14.92
CA GLU A 47 8.09 -8.67 -14.79
C GLU A 47 8.94 -8.93 -13.55
N LEU A 48 8.37 -9.48 -12.47
CA LEU A 48 9.09 -9.68 -11.20
C LEU A 48 9.85 -11.01 -11.14
N THR A 49 9.61 -11.95 -12.06
CA THR A 49 10.30 -13.24 -12.09
C THR A 49 11.81 -13.07 -12.18
N ASP A 50 12.56 -13.87 -11.42
CA ASP A 50 14.03 -13.81 -11.34
C ASP A 50 14.61 -12.48 -10.81
N MET A 51 13.78 -11.57 -10.27
CA MET A 51 14.26 -10.37 -9.57
C MET A 51 14.55 -10.65 -8.09
N VAL A 52 15.40 -9.81 -7.50
CA VAL A 52 15.75 -9.86 -6.07
C VAL A 52 15.02 -8.72 -5.36
N VAL A 53 14.04 -9.05 -4.52
CA VAL A 53 13.26 -8.06 -3.78
C VAL A 53 13.68 -8.06 -2.33
N TRP A 54 14.18 -6.92 -1.86
CA TRP A 54 14.55 -6.71 -0.47
C TRP A 54 13.43 -6.00 0.28
N VAL A 55 12.73 -6.72 1.14
CA VAL A 55 11.63 -6.17 1.94
C VAL A 55 12.12 -5.86 3.36
N THR A 56 12.13 -4.58 3.70
CA THR A 56 12.36 -4.13 5.09
C THR A 56 11.02 -3.98 5.82
N GLY A 57 10.98 -4.40 7.09
CA GLY A 57 9.74 -4.48 7.86
C GLY A 57 8.89 -5.72 7.61
N ALA A 58 9.48 -6.80 7.08
CA ALA A 58 8.77 -8.04 6.70
C ALA A 58 8.17 -8.86 7.86
N SER A 59 8.31 -8.42 9.12
CA SER A 59 7.89 -9.20 10.29
C SER A 59 6.39 -9.26 10.52
N SER A 60 5.62 -8.28 10.02
CA SER A 60 4.18 -8.15 10.31
C SER A 60 3.49 -7.16 9.35
N GLY A 61 2.16 -7.25 9.25
CA GLY A 61 1.33 -6.27 8.53
C GLY A 61 1.54 -6.34 7.01
N ILE A 62 1.67 -5.17 6.36
CA ILE A 62 1.86 -5.07 4.91
C ILE A 62 3.12 -5.81 4.44
N GLY A 63 4.23 -5.68 5.17
CA GLY A 63 5.49 -6.32 4.79
C GLY A 63 5.41 -7.85 4.80
N GLU A 64 4.67 -8.42 5.76
CA GLU A 64 4.42 -9.88 5.81
C GLU A 64 3.57 -10.34 4.61
N GLU A 65 2.47 -9.64 4.32
CA GLU A 65 1.59 -9.97 3.19
C GLU A 65 2.28 -9.77 1.83
N LEU A 66 3.14 -8.74 1.71
CA LEU A 66 3.95 -8.50 0.51
C LEU A 66 4.85 -9.69 0.19
N VAL A 67 5.52 -10.21 1.22
CA VAL A 67 6.41 -11.36 1.10
C VAL A 67 5.61 -12.62 0.72
N TYR A 68 4.40 -12.81 1.26
CA TYR A 68 3.53 -13.92 0.86
C TYR A 68 3.10 -13.85 -0.60
N GLN A 69 2.73 -12.68 -1.11
CA GLN A 69 2.35 -12.56 -2.53
C GLN A 69 3.56 -12.71 -3.44
N LEU A 70 4.71 -12.13 -3.10
CA LEU A 70 5.95 -12.29 -3.86
C LEU A 70 6.45 -13.73 -3.90
N SER A 71 6.27 -14.50 -2.82
CA SER A 71 6.69 -15.91 -2.78
C SER A 71 5.97 -16.81 -3.80
N LYS A 72 4.86 -16.34 -4.38
CA LYS A 72 4.14 -17.04 -5.46
C LYS A 72 4.67 -16.69 -6.86
N LEU A 73 5.43 -15.60 -7.00
CA LEU A 73 5.88 -15.03 -8.27
C LEU A 73 7.27 -15.52 -8.72
N GLY A 74 7.92 -16.39 -7.94
CA GLY A 74 9.24 -16.95 -8.29
C GLY A 74 10.39 -15.94 -8.18
N VAL A 75 10.30 -14.99 -7.24
CA VAL A 75 11.33 -13.97 -6.99
C VAL A 75 12.30 -14.42 -5.89
N SER A 76 13.53 -13.92 -5.91
CA SER A 76 14.44 -14.05 -4.76
C SER A 76 14.08 -13.00 -3.70
N LEU A 77 13.99 -13.39 -2.44
CA LEU A 77 13.51 -12.55 -1.36
C LEU A 77 14.59 -12.32 -0.31
N VAL A 78 14.81 -11.05 0.04
CA VAL A 78 15.59 -10.68 1.23
C VAL A 78 14.62 -10.13 2.27
N LEU A 79 14.54 -10.76 3.43
CA LEU A 79 13.64 -10.40 4.51
C LEU A 79 14.42 -9.70 5.62
N SER A 80 14.05 -8.45 5.91
CA SER A 80 14.72 -7.67 6.95
C SER A 80 13.76 -7.09 7.97
N ALA A 81 14.07 -7.31 9.24
CA ALA A 81 13.40 -6.71 10.39
C ALA A 81 14.27 -6.84 11.65
N ARG A 82 13.86 -6.17 12.73
CA ARG A 82 14.51 -6.25 14.06
C ARG A 82 14.30 -7.59 14.77
N ARG A 83 13.19 -8.28 14.49
CA ARG A 83 12.78 -9.53 15.18
C ARG A 83 13.04 -10.74 14.30
N VAL A 84 14.15 -11.44 14.54
CA VAL A 84 14.57 -12.61 13.74
C VAL A 84 13.57 -13.77 13.84
N HIS A 85 13.01 -14.02 15.02
CA HIS A 85 12.02 -15.09 15.22
C HIS A 85 10.81 -14.94 14.30
N GLU A 86 10.30 -13.72 14.14
CA GLU A 86 9.17 -13.44 13.24
C GLU A 86 9.55 -13.61 11.77
N LEU A 87 10.77 -13.22 11.38
CA LEU A 87 11.26 -13.44 10.02
C LEU A 87 11.33 -14.93 9.69
N GLU A 88 11.81 -15.77 10.61
CA GLU A 88 11.84 -17.22 10.43
C GLU A 88 10.45 -17.85 10.37
N ARG A 89 9.47 -17.28 11.09
CA ARG A 89 8.05 -17.67 10.96
C ARG A 89 7.53 -17.36 9.55
N VAL A 90 7.77 -16.15 9.05
CA VAL A 90 7.34 -15.71 7.72
C VAL A 90 8.03 -16.53 6.63
N LYS A 91 9.36 -16.75 6.74
CA LYS A 91 10.12 -17.61 5.82
C LYS A 91 9.51 -19.01 5.72
N ARG A 92 9.23 -19.67 6.84
CA ARG A 92 8.60 -21.01 6.84
C ARG A 92 7.27 -21.02 6.10
N ARG A 93 6.37 -20.06 6.38
CA ARG A 93 5.09 -19.94 5.68
C ARG A 93 5.26 -19.68 4.18
N CYS A 94 6.29 -18.96 3.76
CA CYS A 94 6.59 -18.75 2.34
C CYS A 94 7.07 -20.03 1.64
N LEU A 95 7.84 -20.87 2.33
CA LEU A 95 8.27 -22.15 1.80
C LEU A 95 7.13 -23.17 1.71
N GLU A 96 6.15 -23.08 2.62
CA GLU A 96 4.96 -23.94 2.61
C GLU A 96 3.94 -23.55 1.52
N ASN A 97 3.73 -22.23 1.31
CA ASN A 97 2.67 -21.72 0.44
C ASN A 97 3.15 -21.17 -0.92
N GLY A 98 4.45 -21.01 -1.09
CA GLY A 98 5.07 -20.40 -2.26
C GLY A 98 5.75 -21.40 -3.19
N ASN A 99 6.25 -20.89 -4.32
CA ASN A 99 7.02 -21.65 -5.30
C ASN A 99 8.54 -21.49 -5.11
N LEU A 100 8.97 -20.94 -3.97
CA LEU A 100 10.37 -20.63 -3.69
C LEU A 100 11.10 -21.77 -3.01
N LYS A 101 12.40 -21.89 -3.29
CA LYS A 101 13.29 -22.79 -2.56
C LYS A 101 13.92 -22.03 -1.40
N GLU A 102 14.41 -22.77 -0.42
CA GLU A 102 15.07 -22.16 0.76
C GLU A 102 16.25 -21.27 0.40
N LYS A 103 16.98 -21.61 -0.67
CA LYS A 103 18.10 -20.82 -1.20
C LYS A 103 17.68 -19.46 -1.81
N ASP A 104 16.41 -19.30 -2.17
CA ASP A 104 15.91 -18.08 -2.80
C ASP A 104 15.42 -17.07 -1.74
N ILE A 105 15.46 -17.43 -0.45
CA ILE A 105 15.03 -16.58 0.67
C ILE A 105 16.19 -16.35 1.65
N LEU A 106 16.65 -15.11 1.75
CA LEU A 106 17.65 -14.68 2.72
C LEU A 106 17.01 -13.92 3.88
N VAL A 107 17.24 -14.38 5.11
CA VAL A 107 16.85 -13.65 6.33
C VAL A 107 18.01 -12.80 6.79
N LEU A 108 17.82 -11.48 6.83
CA LEU A 108 18.85 -10.53 7.19
C LEU A 108 18.34 -9.60 8.30
N PRO A 109 18.74 -9.81 9.58
CA PRO A 109 18.40 -8.87 10.64
C PRO A 109 18.99 -7.50 10.32
N LEU A 110 18.12 -6.49 10.27
CA LEU A 110 18.50 -5.12 10.01
C LEU A 110 17.76 -4.20 10.97
N ASP A 111 18.50 -3.28 11.58
CA ASP A 111 17.95 -2.15 12.29
C ASP A 111 18.13 -0.88 11.46
N LEU A 112 17.02 -0.30 10.99
CA LEU A 112 17.04 0.92 10.19
C LEU A 112 17.67 2.11 10.92
N THR A 113 17.70 2.09 12.26
CA THR A 113 18.28 3.17 13.07
C THR A 113 19.81 3.14 13.11
N ASP A 114 20.43 1.98 12.86
CA ASP A 114 21.88 1.82 12.87
C ASP A 114 22.45 1.92 11.45
N ARG A 115 22.92 3.12 11.07
CA ARG A 115 23.51 3.42 9.76
C ARG A 115 24.69 2.54 9.38
N ASN A 116 25.46 2.03 10.34
CA ASN A 116 26.63 1.20 10.06
C ASN A 116 26.21 -0.21 9.62
N SER A 117 25.06 -0.68 10.11
CA SER A 117 24.52 -2.00 9.77
C SER A 117 24.07 -2.09 8.31
N HIS A 118 23.64 -0.98 7.70
CA HIS A 118 23.18 -0.93 6.31
C HIS A 118 24.27 -1.26 5.29
N GLU A 119 25.48 -0.75 5.50
CA GLU A 119 26.59 -1.01 4.57
C GLU A 119 26.97 -2.50 4.59
N VAL A 120 26.98 -3.10 5.78
CA VAL A 120 27.25 -4.54 5.96
C VAL A 120 26.13 -5.37 5.34
N ALA A 121 24.88 -5.02 5.62
CA ALA A 121 23.70 -5.70 5.06
C ALA A 121 23.68 -5.66 3.54
N THR A 122 23.93 -4.49 2.94
CA THR A 122 24.01 -4.32 1.49
C THR A 122 25.12 -5.18 0.89
N LYS A 123 26.31 -5.21 1.51
CA LYS A 123 27.41 -6.06 1.06
C LYS A 123 27.04 -7.55 1.09
N THR A 124 26.35 -8.01 2.13
CA THR A 124 25.88 -9.41 2.23
C THR A 124 24.91 -9.75 1.12
N VAL A 125 23.91 -8.89 0.85
CA VAL A 125 22.94 -9.11 -0.22
C VAL A 125 23.63 -9.15 -1.58
N LEU A 126 24.56 -8.23 -1.83
CA LEU A 126 25.33 -8.18 -3.08
C LEU A 126 26.24 -9.41 -3.28
N GLN A 127 26.75 -10.01 -2.20
CA GLN A 127 27.55 -11.23 -2.27
C GLN A 127 26.71 -12.46 -2.63
N GLU A 128 25.50 -12.57 -2.07
CA GLU A 128 24.62 -13.73 -2.28
C GLU A 128 23.91 -13.69 -3.63
N PHE A 129 23.35 -12.53 -4.03
CA PHE A 129 22.49 -12.42 -5.20
C PHE A 129 23.12 -11.67 -6.38
N GLY A 130 24.28 -11.04 -6.18
CA GLY A 130 24.93 -10.19 -7.19
C GLY A 130 24.26 -8.82 -7.35
N PHE A 131 24.79 -7.99 -8.25
CA PHE A 131 24.31 -6.62 -8.49
C PHE A 131 23.04 -6.53 -9.38
N GLY A 132 22.57 -7.64 -9.93
CA GLY A 132 21.46 -7.63 -10.89
C GLY A 132 20.11 -7.45 -10.22
N ASN A 133 19.32 -6.46 -10.68
CA ASN A 133 17.89 -6.28 -10.41
C ASN A 133 17.45 -6.39 -8.94
N ILE A 134 18.13 -5.66 -8.04
CA ILE A 134 17.70 -5.53 -6.63
C ILE A 134 16.70 -4.37 -6.50
N VAL A 135 15.51 -4.66 -5.98
CA VAL A 135 14.52 -3.65 -5.59
C VAL A 135 14.42 -3.61 -4.07
N GLU A 136 14.84 -2.51 -3.45
CA GLU A 136 14.66 -2.29 -2.02
C GLU A 136 13.29 -1.66 -1.76
N PHE A 137 12.44 -2.38 -1.04
CA PHE A 137 11.15 -1.91 -0.60
C PHE A 137 11.20 -1.55 0.88
N ILE A 138 11.08 -0.26 1.16
CA ILE A 138 10.97 0.25 2.52
C ILE A 138 9.51 0.32 2.90
N THR A 139 9.08 -0.57 3.79
CA THR A 139 7.74 -0.49 4.40
C THR A 139 7.73 0.63 5.44
N LEU A 140 7.77 1.88 4.98
CA LEU A 140 7.62 3.05 5.86
C LEU A 140 6.15 3.43 5.90
N LEU A 141 5.44 2.98 6.93
CA LEU A 141 4.07 3.43 7.15
C LEU A 141 4.08 4.78 7.88
N VAL A 142 3.49 5.81 7.26
CA VAL A 142 2.73 6.81 8.03
C VAL A 142 1.47 6.08 8.51
N PRO A 143 1.12 6.08 9.81
CA PRO A 143 0.00 5.32 10.35
C PRO A 143 -1.34 5.80 9.77
N LEU A 144 -1.73 5.23 8.65
CA LEU A 144 -3.08 5.24 8.10
C LEU A 144 -3.50 3.78 8.06
N GLY A 145 -4.32 3.41 9.05
CA GLY A 145 -4.44 2.05 9.55
C GLY A 145 -4.74 0.99 8.49
N THR A 146 -3.93 -0.06 8.49
CA THR A 146 -4.31 -1.37 7.98
C THR A 146 -4.97 -2.18 9.10
N PRO A 147 -5.89 -3.11 8.79
CA PRO A 147 -6.30 -4.11 9.73
C PRO A 147 -5.13 -5.07 9.98
N ASN A 148 -4.58 -5.05 11.20
CA ASN A 148 -3.52 -5.94 11.61
C ASN A 148 -4.14 -7.25 12.09
N GLU A 149 -3.92 -8.36 11.37
CA GLU A 149 -4.39 -9.69 11.77
C GLU A 149 -3.54 -10.33 12.89
N HIS A 150 -2.41 -9.72 13.30
CA HIS A 150 -1.45 -10.33 14.24
C HIS A 150 -0.79 -9.37 15.25
N GLU A 151 -1.49 -8.34 15.73
CA GLU A 151 -1.05 -7.60 16.95
C GLU A 151 -1.83 -8.10 18.17
N GLU A 152 -1.10 -8.64 19.17
CA GLU A 152 -1.67 -8.95 20.48
C GLU A 152 -2.24 -7.68 21.12
N MET A 153 -3.52 -7.79 21.47
CA MET A 153 -4.44 -6.72 21.80
C MET A 153 -4.17 -6.09 23.17
N VAL A 154 -3.79 -4.81 23.18
CA VAL A 154 -4.17 -3.91 24.27
C VAL A 154 -5.37 -3.08 23.80
N GLY A 155 -6.56 -3.50 24.23
CA GLY A 155 -7.71 -2.62 24.42
C GLY A 155 -8.63 -2.39 23.21
N ASN A 156 -9.74 -3.14 23.21
CA ASN A 156 -11.02 -2.89 22.53
C ASN A 156 -10.95 -2.79 20.99
N GLU A 157 -11.19 -3.93 20.33
CA GLU A 157 -11.38 -4.04 18.88
C GLU A 157 -12.55 -3.15 18.41
N GLY A 158 -12.26 -1.89 18.12
CA GLY A 158 -13.15 -1.06 17.33
C GLY A 158 -13.31 -1.64 15.93
N ASP A 159 -14.52 -1.56 15.37
CA ASP A 159 -14.87 -1.96 13.99
C ASP A 159 -13.87 -1.39 12.95
N GLN A 160 -12.92 -2.22 12.52
CA GLN A 160 -11.89 -1.88 11.52
C GLN A 160 -12.35 -2.13 10.08
N SER A 161 -13.64 -2.44 9.85
CA SER A 161 -14.19 -2.73 8.51
C SER A 161 -14.05 -1.60 7.48
N HIS A 162 -13.77 -0.39 7.94
CA HIS A 162 -13.58 0.79 7.10
C HIS A 162 -12.17 0.91 6.51
N LYS A 163 -11.24 0.03 6.91
CA LYS A 163 -9.84 0.04 6.44
C LYS A 163 -9.69 -0.84 5.21
N MET A 164 -8.82 -0.43 4.30
CA MET A 164 -8.45 -1.23 3.14
C MET A 164 -7.84 -2.56 3.57
N ALA A 165 -8.20 -3.64 2.87
CA ALA A 165 -7.57 -4.94 3.08
C ALA A 165 -6.08 -4.90 2.73
N THR A 166 -5.24 -5.46 3.61
CA THR A 166 -3.78 -5.52 3.43
C THR A 166 -3.40 -6.21 2.12
N SER A 167 -4.10 -7.28 1.75
CA SER A 167 -3.87 -8.01 0.50
C SER A 167 -4.11 -7.16 -0.76
N ARG A 168 -5.13 -6.29 -0.74
CA ARG A 168 -5.41 -5.34 -1.84
C ARG A 168 -4.34 -4.27 -1.94
N CYS A 169 -3.93 -3.72 -0.81
CA CYS A 169 -2.86 -2.73 -0.76
C CYS A 169 -1.54 -3.31 -1.34
N VAL A 170 -1.19 -4.53 -0.93
CA VAL A 170 -0.02 -5.24 -1.46
C VAL A 170 -0.13 -5.52 -2.96
N GLN A 171 -1.31 -5.95 -3.44
CA GLN A 171 -1.51 -6.18 -4.87
C GLN A 171 -1.22 -4.91 -5.70
N LEU A 172 -1.67 -3.75 -5.22
CA LEU A 172 -1.40 -2.46 -5.83
C LEU A 172 0.10 -2.10 -5.79
N MET A 173 0.80 -2.44 -4.70
CA MET A 173 2.27 -2.28 -4.63
C MET A 173 3.00 -3.18 -5.64
N LEU A 174 2.55 -4.41 -5.86
CA LEU A 174 3.15 -5.29 -6.88
C LEU A 174 2.97 -4.73 -8.29
N ILE A 175 1.78 -4.20 -8.59
CA ILE A 175 1.49 -3.54 -9.87
C ILE A 175 2.38 -2.30 -10.06
N SER A 176 2.59 -1.51 -9.00
CA SER A 176 3.46 -0.33 -9.08
C SER A 176 4.92 -0.71 -9.36
N MET A 177 5.42 -1.76 -8.69
CA MET A 177 6.76 -2.30 -8.94
C MET A 177 6.91 -2.82 -10.37
N ALA A 178 5.95 -3.60 -10.87
CA ALA A 178 5.99 -4.17 -12.22
C ALA A 178 5.94 -3.11 -13.34
N ASN A 179 5.42 -1.92 -13.03
CA ASN A 179 5.32 -0.81 -13.97
C ASN A 179 6.38 0.28 -13.74
N ASP A 180 7.38 0.04 -12.88
CA ASP A 180 8.46 0.98 -12.55
C ASP A 180 7.93 2.36 -12.12
N LEU A 181 6.87 2.36 -11.30
CA LEU A 181 6.29 3.60 -10.78
C LEU A 181 7.10 4.08 -9.56
N LYS A 182 7.67 5.28 -9.67
CA LYS A 182 8.55 5.87 -8.65
C LYS A 182 7.83 6.28 -7.37
N GLU A 183 6.60 6.75 -7.49
CA GLU A 183 5.78 7.19 -6.36
C GLU A 183 4.33 6.83 -6.67
N VAL A 184 3.66 6.21 -5.70
CA VAL A 184 2.24 5.87 -5.78
C VAL A 184 1.55 6.11 -4.44
N TRP A 185 0.29 6.51 -4.50
CA TRP A 185 -0.54 6.75 -3.33
C TRP A 185 -1.69 5.75 -3.33
N ILE A 186 -1.78 4.96 -2.26
CA ILE A 186 -2.77 3.90 -2.08
C ILE A 186 -3.62 4.25 -0.85
N GLY A 187 -4.93 4.23 -1.01
CA GLY A 187 -5.88 4.49 0.07
C GLY A 187 -7.28 4.78 -0.43
N ASP A 188 -8.27 4.39 0.37
CA ASP A 188 -9.67 4.64 0.05
C ASP A 188 -10.03 6.12 0.21
N HIS A 189 -11.07 6.54 -0.52
CA HIS A 189 -11.69 7.84 -0.30
C HIS A 189 -12.38 7.88 1.08
N PRO A 190 -12.24 8.98 1.86
CA PRO A 190 -11.75 10.30 1.48
C PRO A 190 -10.26 10.57 1.77
N TYR A 191 -9.48 9.60 2.25
CA TYR A 191 -8.09 9.81 2.67
C TYR A 191 -7.18 10.20 1.52
N LEU A 192 -7.33 9.50 0.39
CA LEU A 192 -6.58 9.81 -0.82
C LEU A 192 -6.80 11.27 -1.26
N LEU A 193 -8.06 11.70 -1.30
CA LEU A 193 -8.41 13.09 -1.60
C LEU A 193 -7.83 14.08 -0.58
N ALA A 194 -7.85 13.75 0.71
CA ALA A 194 -7.25 14.59 1.73
C ALA A 194 -5.73 14.71 1.57
N ALA A 195 -5.04 13.63 1.19
CA ALA A 195 -3.62 13.67 0.84
C ALA A 195 -3.35 14.60 -0.35
N TYR A 196 -4.17 14.52 -1.41
CA TYR A 196 -4.07 15.40 -2.58
C TYR A 196 -4.26 16.87 -2.18
N ILE A 197 -5.28 17.17 -1.39
CA ILE A 197 -5.53 18.52 -0.88
C ILE A 197 -4.34 19.02 -0.05
N CYS A 198 -3.79 18.20 0.84
CA CYS A 198 -2.68 18.61 1.69
C CYS A 198 -1.40 18.89 0.88
N GLN A 199 -1.12 18.08 -0.15
CA GLN A 199 0.05 18.24 -1.00
C GLN A 199 -0.06 19.44 -1.94
N TYR A 200 -1.19 19.59 -2.64
CA TYR A 200 -1.36 20.59 -3.70
C TYR A 200 -2.02 21.89 -3.22
N MET A 201 -2.74 21.88 -2.09
CA MET A 201 -3.44 23.03 -1.52
C MET A 201 -3.19 23.15 0.00
N PRO A 202 -1.94 23.41 0.44
CA PRO A 202 -1.55 23.29 1.85
C PRO A 202 -2.32 24.22 2.79
N THR A 203 -2.76 25.40 2.32
CA THR A 203 -3.60 26.32 3.11
C THR A 203 -4.96 25.72 3.43
N PHE A 204 -5.60 25.10 2.44
CA PHE A 204 -6.87 24.40 2.62
C PHE A 204 -6.68 23.08 3.38
N GLY A 205 -5.59 22.36 3.13
CA GLY A 205 -5.18 21.16 3.88
C GLY A 205 -5.01 21.45 5.37
N TRP A 206 -4.31 22.51 5.74
CA TRP A 206 -4.18 22.92 7.14
C TRP A 206 -5.51 23.28 7.80
N TRP A 207 -6.41 23.93 7.05
CA TRP A 207 -7.76 24.19 7.53
C TRP A 207 -8.53 22.88 7.77
N LEU A 208 -8.44 21.93 6.83
CA LEU A 208 -9.08 20.62 6.90
C LEU A 208 -8.57 19.81 8.10
N VAL A 209 -7.24 19.73 8.24
CA VAL A 209 -6.57 19.06 9.37
C VAL A 209 -7.02 19.70 10.69
N LYS A 210 -6.97 21.04 10.83
CA LYS A 210 -7.42 21.71 12.06
C LYS A 210 -8.89 21.41 12.41
N LYS A 211 -9.75 21.28 11.41
CA LYS A 211 -11.16 20.92 11.59
C LYS A 211 -11.33 19.49 12.10
N PHE A 212 -10.53 18.55 11.59
CA PHE A 212 -10.66 17.14 11.91
C PHE A 212 -9.81 16.70 13.12
N SER A 213 -8.66 17.32 13.38
CA SER A 213 -7.74 16.96 14.47
C SER A 213 -8.39 17.00 15.85
N LYS A 214 -9.33 17.93 16.09
CA LYS A 214 -10.08 17.98 17.36
C LYS A 214 -10.86 16.67 17.61
N ARG A 215 -11.53 16.15 16.57
CA ARG A 215 -12.28 14.89 16.64
C ARG A 215 -11.36 13.69 16.81
N ARG A 216 -10.20 13.65 16.14
CA ARG A 216 -9.19 12.59 16.35
C ARG A 216 -8.70 12.55 17.80
N ILE A 217 -8.37 13.70 18.38
CA ILE A 217 -7.92 13.78 19.78
C ILE A 217 -9.02 13.31 20.74
N GLU A 218 -10.28 13.67 20.48
CA GLU A 218 -11.42 13.18 21.27
C GLU A 218 -11.61 11.65 21.16
N ASN A 219 -11.39 11.07 19.98
CA ASN A 219 -11.45 9.62 19.77
C ASN A 219 -10.33 8.90 20.52
N PHE A 220 -9.10 9.40 20.44
CA PHE A 220 -7.97 8.89 21.24
C PHE A 220 -8.27 8.94 22.74
N LYS A 221 -8.85 10.05 23.23
CA LYS A 221 -9.27 10.17 24.64
C LYS A 221 -10.36 9.18 25.04
N LYS A 222 -11.17 8.73 24.09
CA LYS A 222 -12.23 7.73 24.30
C LYS A 222 -11.73 6.28 24.12
N GLY A 223 -10.46 6.08 23.81
CA GLY A 223 -9.89 4.75 23.56
C GLY A 223 -10.49 4.05 22.33
N VAL A 224 -11.04 4.81 21.39
CA VAL A 224 -11.55 4.29 20.11
C VAL A 224 -10.59 4.68 18.99
N ASP A 225 -10.60 3.91 17.89
CA ASP A 225 -9.78 4.21 16.72
C ASP A 225 -9.99 5.66 16.28
N ALA A 226 -8.88 6.35 16.00
CA ALA A 226 -8.82 7.80 15.79
C ALA A 226 -9.77 8.26 14.69
N ASP A 227 -10.00 7.38 13.73
CA ASP A 227 -10.71 7.63 12.49
C ASP A 227 -12.15 7.05 12.46
N SER A 228 -12.49 6.19 13.42
CA SER A 228 -13.80 5.50 13.49
C SER A 228 -15.01 6.45 13.43
N SER A 229 -14.87 7.67 13.95
CA SER A 229 -15.96 8.66 13.98
C SER A 229 -16.31 9.25 12.62
N TYR A 230 -15.40 9.20 11.64
CA TYR A 230 -15.64 9.79 10.31
C TYR A 230 -16.62 8.95 9.48
N PHE A 231 -16.57 7.62 9.67
CA PHE A 231 -17.36 6.67 8.89
C PHE A 231 -18.74 6.38 9.48
N LYS A 232 -18.96 6.66 10.78
CA LYS A 232 -20.29 6.54 11.43
C LYS A 232 -21.37 7.46 10.82
N VAL A 233 -20.98 8.54 10.15
CA VAL A 233 -21.94 9.46 9.50
C VAL A 233 -22.64 8.80 8.30
N TRP A 234 -21.96 7.87 7.62
CA TRP A 234 -22.51 7.17 6.45
C TRP A 234 -23.35 5.94 6.82
N LYS A 235 -23.04 5.23 7.91
CA LYS A 235 -23.83 4.08 8.38
C LYS A 235 -25.26 4.45 8.80
N ARG A 236 -25.48 5.63 9.38
CA ARG A 236 -26.82 6.07 9.84
C ARG A 236 -27.87 6.31 8.76
N LYS A 237 -27.52 6.20 7.47
CA LYS A 237 -28.45 6.44 6.35
C LYS A 237 -28.98 5.16 5.69
N HIS A 238 -28.51 3.99 6.13
CA HIS A 238 -28.84 2.70 5.54
C HIS A 238 -29.48 1.69 6.51
N ASP A 239 -29.84 2.14 7.71
CA ASP A 239 -30.69 1.38 8.65
C ASP A 239 -32.11 1.98 8.67
#